data_AF-A0A2V5WBK3-F1
#
_entry.id   AF-A0A2V5WBK3-F1
#
_cell.length_a   1.000
_cell.length_b   1.000
_cell.length_c   1.000
_cell.angle_alpha   90.00
_cell.angle_beta   90.00
_cell.angle_gamma   90.00
#
_symmetry.space_group_name_H-M   'P 1'
#
loop_
_entity.id
_entity.type
_entity.pdbx_description
1 polymer ?
#
loop_
_entity_poly.entity_id
_entity_poly.type
_entity_poly.pdbx_seq_one_letter_code
_entity_poly.pdbx_strand_id
1 'polypeptide(L)'
;ERIRKMADGEIFNTITNGKNTMLPYGPNVGVTDRWAIIAYLRALQRSQNATEADVPPQNRAELDKPPPVPSPEPSKPEAPKK
;
A
#
# COMPACT_ATOMS: atom_id res chain seq x y z
N GLU A 1 2.15 -8.80 11.39
CA GLU A 1 1.02 -8.19 12.13
C GLU A 1 1.37 -6.93 12.93
N ARG A 2 2.52 -6.86 13.61
CA ARG A 2 2.88 -5.72 14.48
C ARG A 2 2.64 -4.34 13.85
N ILE A 3 3.07 -4.14 12.60
CA ILE A 3 2.91 -2.86 11.88
C ILE A 3 1.44 -2.55 11.56
N ARG A 4 0.58 -3.57 11.42
CA ARG A 4 -0.87 -3.37 11.21
C ARG A 4 -1.56 -2.96 12.51
N LYS A 5 -1.14 -3.51 13.65
CA LYS A 5 -1.69 -3.17 14.98
C LYS A 5 -1.02 -1.94 15.61
N MET A 6 0.07 -1.45 15.03
CA MET A 6 0.80 -0.28 15.50
C MET A 6 -0.08 0.97 15.46
N ALA A 7 0.08 1.89 16.40
CA ALA A 7 -0.68 3.15 16.39
C ALA A 7 -0.22 4.08 15.26
N ASP A 8 -1.13 4.86 14.70
CA ASP A 8 -0.82 5.81 13.62
C ASP A 8 0.22 6.86 14.04
N GLY A 9 0.18 7.30 15.30
CA GLY A 9 1.17 8.22 15.86
C GLY A 9 2.58 7.64 15.91
N GLU A 10 2.73 6.32 16.09
CA GLU A 10 4.06 5.68 16.05
C GLU A 10 4.58 5.58 14.62
N ILE A 11 3.69 5.37 13.63
CA ILE A 11 4.05 5.46 12.21
C ILE A 11 4.50 6.88 11.86
N PHE A 12 3.73 7.89 12.30
CA PHE A 12 4.07 9.30 12.09
C PHE A 12 5.43 9.66 12.70
N ASN A 13 5.68 9.23 13.94
CA ASN A 13 6.96 9.44 14.61
C ASN A 13 8.12 8.76 13.87
N THR A 14 7.91 7.53 13.39
CA THR A 14 8.90 6.79 12.61
C THR A 14 9.23 7.49 11.28
N ILE A 15 8.23 8.04 10.59
CA ILE A 15 8.47 8.80 9.35
C ILE A 15 9.21 10.11 9.65
N THR A 16 8.84 10.78 10.74
CA THR A 16 9.40 12.09 11.10
C THR A 16 10.86 11.98 11.57
N ASN A 17 11.13 11.05 12.49
CA ASN A 17 12.40 10.95 13.21
C ASN A 17 13.26 9.76 12.79
N GLY A 18 12.74 8.87 11.93
CA GLY A 18 13.41 7.61 11.59
C GLY A 18 13.24 6.56 12.70
N LYS A 19 13.71 5.34 12.42
CA LYS A 19 13.74 4.23 13.41
C LYS A 19 14.77 3.18 13.00
N ASN A 20 15.68 2.84 13.91
CA ASN A 20 16.79 1.93 13.65
C ASN A 20 17.62 2.39 12.44
N THR A 21 17.69 1.56 11.40
CA THR A 21 18.40 1.84 10.14
C THR A 21 17.59 2.69 9.16
N MET A 22 16.32 2.99 9.47
CA MET A 22 15.48 3.87 8.65
C MET A 22 15.77 5.33 8.99
N LEU A 23 16.27 6.08 7.99
CA LEU A 23 16.53 7.52 8.09
C LEU A 23 15.23 8.32 8.29
N PRO A 24 15.31 9.51 8.91
CA PRO A 24 14.18 10.42 9.02
C PRO A 24 13.78 11.01 7.66
N TYR A 25 12.47 11.09 7.42
CA TYR A 25 11.88 11.79 6.27
C TYR A 25 11.18 13.10 6.68
N GLY A 26 11.29 13.48 7.97
CA GLY A 26 10.78 14.72 8.56
C GLY A 26 10.97 15.98 7.68
N PRO A 27 12.21 16.27 7.24
CA PRO A 27 12.51 17.46 6.45
C PRO A 27 11.97 17.46 5.01
N ASN A 28 11.77 16.28 4.43
CA ASN A 28 11.41 16.13 3.01
C ASN A 28 9.91 16.01 2.77
N VAL A 29 9.14 15.68 3.81
CA VAL A 29 7.69 15.43 3.72
C VAL A 29 6.96 16.45 4.60
N GLY A 30 5.89 17.07 4.10
CA GLY A 30 5.06 17.94 4.92
C GLY A 30 4.33 17.19 6.03
N VAL A 31 3.90 17.88 7.09
CA VAL A 31 3.11 17.25 8.17
C VAL A 31 1.80 16.66 7.62
N THR A 32 1.10 17.39 6.77
CA THR A 32 -0.15 16.93 6.12
C THR A 32 0.09 15.70 5.26
N ASP A 33 1.16 15.71 4.47
CA ASP A 33 1.49 14.59 3.57
C ASP A 33 1.87 13.33 4.34
N ARG A 34 2.52 13.47 5.51
CA ARG A 34 2.76 12.32 6.40
C ARG A 34 1.47 11.63 6.82
N TRP A 35 0.43 12.39 7.17
CA TRP A 35 -0.88 11.84 7.51
C TRP A 35 -1.57 11.22 6.29
N ALA A 36 -1.45 11.83 5.11
CA ALA A 36 -1.99 11.27 3.87
C ALA A 36 -1.33 9.92 3.51
N ILE A 37 -0.01 9.81 3.66
CA ILE A 37 0.73 8.56 3.48
C ILE A 37 0.25 7.47 4.44
N ILE A 38 0.05 7.82 5.71
CA ILE A 38 -0.45 6.88 6.73
C ILE A 38 -1.88 6.42 6.37
N ALA A 39 -2.76 7.34 5.99
CA ALA A 39 -4.13 7.01 5.59
C ALA A 39 -4.16 6.06 4.38
N TYR A 40 -3.32 6.33 3.37
CA TYR A 40 -3.18 5.44 2.22
C TYR A 40 -2.65 4.06 2.62
N LEU A 41 -1.65 4.01 3.49
CA LEU A 41 -1.11 2.76 4.02
C LEU A 41 -2.18 1.95 4.77
N ARG A 42 -3.10 2.59 5.51
CA ARG A 42 -4.24 1.92 6.15
C ARG A 42 -5.26 1.40 5.15
N ALA A 43 -5.59 2.19 4.14
CA ALA A 43 -6.47 1.74 3.06
C ALA A 43 -5.88 0.51 2.35
N LEU A 44 -4.58 0.52 2.06
CA LEU A 44 -3.89 -0.60 1.44
C LEU A 44 -3.88 -1.84 2.36
N GLN A 45 -3.59 -1.68 3.64
CA GLN A 45 -3.66 -2.78 4.62
C GLN A 45 -5.06 -3.40 4.68
N ARG A 46 -6.12 -2.58 4.56
CA ARG A 46 -7.50 -3.05 4.52
C ARG A 46 -7.81 -3.79 3.21
N SER A 47 -7.39 -3.25 2.07
CA SER A 47 -7.57 -3.88 0.76
C SER A 47 -6.90 -5.26 0.68
N GLN A 48 -5.67 -5.40 1.16
CA GLN A 48 -4.93 -6.66 1.11
C GLN A 48 -5.48 -7.74 2.06
N ASN A 49 -6.30 -7.37 3.04
CA ASN A 49 -6.95 -8.31 3.96
C ASN A 49 -8.48 -8.20 3.87
N ALA A 50 -9.00 -7.76 2.72
CA ALA A 50 -10.42 -7.70 2.49
C ALA A 50 -11.00 -9.13 2.51
N THR A 51 -12.08 -9.30 3.25
CA THR A 51 -12.83 -10.54 3.30
C THR A 51 -14.01 -10.48 2.34
N GLU A 52 -14.62 -11.61 1.99
CA GLU A 52 -15.84 -11.63 1.16
C GLU A 52 -16.99 -10.81 1.77
N ALA A 53 -16.96 -10.60 3.09
CA ALA A 53 -17.90 -9.73 3.79
C ALA A 53 -17.73 -8.24 3.44
N ASP A 54 -16.53 -7.81 3.04
CA ASP A 54 -16.23 -6.44 2.62
C ASP A 54 -16.65 -6.14 1.17
N VAL A 55 -17.08 -7.16 0.42
CA VAL A 55 -17.56 -7.03 -0.96
C VAL A 55 -19.09 -6.85 -0.96
N PRO A 56 -19.61 -5.74 -1.52
CA PRO A 56 -21.04 -5.54 -1.71
C PRO A 56 -21.67 -6.69 -2.49
N PRO A 57 -22.91 -7.10 -2.16
CA PRO A 57 -23.55 -8.28 -2.76
C PRO A 57 -23.65 -8.21 -4.29
N GLN A 58 -23.73 -7.01 -4.86
CA GLN A 58 -23.74 -6.75 -6.31
C GLN A 58 -22.42 -7.16 -7.00
N ASN A 59 -21.29 -7.05 -6.31
CA ASN A 59 -19.96 -7.33 -6.86
C ASN A 59 -19.49 -8.76 -6.53
N ARG A 60 -20.19 -9.48 -5.64
CA ARG A 60 -19.86 -10.89 -5.33
C ARG A 60 -20.06 -11.82 -6.51
N ALA A 61 -21.02 -11.51 -7.40
CA ALA A 61 -21.26 -12.29 -8.62
C ALA A 61 -20.10 -12.22 -9.62
N GLU A 62 -19.26 -11.17 -9.56
CA GLU A 62 -18.09 -11.02 -10.44
C GLU A 62 -16.89 -11.84 -9.98
N LEU A 63 -16.84 -12.25 -8.71
CA LEU A 63 -15.76 -13.07 -8.13
C LEU A 63 -15.81 -14.53 -8.58
N ASP A 64 -16.97 -15.02 -9.00
CA ASP A 64 -17.19 -16.41 -9.48
C ASP A 64 -16.82 -16.59 -10.96
N LYS A 65 -16.51 -15.48 -11.67
CA LYS A 65 -16.05 -15.53 -13.06
C LYS A 65 -14.56 -15.90 -13.08
N PRO A 66 -14.14 -16.97 -13.80
CA PRO A 66 -12.74 -17.36 -13.85
C PRO A 66 -11.89 -16.18 -14.32
N PRO A 67 -10.73 -15.93 -13.70
CA PRO A 67 -9.93 -14.75 -13.99
C PRO A 67 -9.58 -14.76 -15.48
N PRO A 68 -9.65 -13.61 -16.18
CA PRO A 68 -8.98 -13.49 -17.46
C PRO A 68 -7.51 -13.79 -17.20
N VAL A 69 -7.05 -14.88 -17.83
CA VAL A 69 -5.68 -15.36 -17.94
C VAL A 69 -4.69 -14.18 -17.90
N PRO A 70 -3.62 -14.23 -17.09
CA PRO A 70 -2.66 -13.14 -16.96
C PRO A 70 -2.13 -12.76 -18.34
N SER A 71 -2.48 -11.55 -18.79
CA SER A 71 -1.84 -10.97 -19.95
C SER A 71 -0.38 -10.72 -19.57
N PRO A 72 0.58 -11.28 -20.32
CA PRO A 72 1.98 -11.38 -19.93
C PRO A 72 2.60 -10.00 -19.70
N GLU A 73 3.54 -9.95 -18.76
CA GLU A 73 4.44 -8.83 -18.52
C GLU A 73 4.87 -8.18 -19.84
N PRO A 74 4.66 -6.86 -20.05
CA PRO A 74 5.51 -6.14 -20.98
C PRO A 74 6.86 -6.01 -20.28
N SER A 75 7.69 -7.02 -20.49
CA SER A 75 9.12 -6.87 -20.76
C SER A 75 9.40 -5.44 -21.22
N LYS A 76 9.95 -4.61 -20.35
CA LYS A 76 10.57 -3.36 -20.78
C LYS A 76 11.74 -3.82 -21.67
N PRO A 77 11.70 -3.61 -22.98
CA PRO A 77 12.76 -4.12 -23.84
C PRO A 77 14.04 -3.36 -23.49
N GLU A 78 15.06 -4.13 -23.13
CA GLU A 78 16.42 -3.79 -23.42
C GLU A 78 16.49 -3.41 -24.91
N ALA A 79 16.87 -2.17 -25.18
CA ALA A 79 17.21 -1.69 -26.51
C ALA A 79 18.38 -0.70 -26.40
N PRO A 80 19.26 -0.67 -27.41
CA PRO A 80 20.69 -0.76 -27.20
C PRO A 80 21.43 0.59 -27.23
N LYS A 81 22.68 0.51 -26.76
CA LYS A 81 23.81 1.43 -26.90
C LYS A 81 23.77 2.37 -28.12
N LYS A 82 24.02 3.65 -27.88
CA LYS A 82 24.72 4.54 -28.81
C LYS A 82 25.79 5.31 -28.05
#